data_AF-L7W936-F1
#
_entry.id   AF-L7W936-F1
#
_cell.length_a   1.000
_cell.length_b   1.000
_cell.length_c   1.000
_cell.angle_alpha   90.00
_cell.angle_beta   90.00
_cell.angle_gamma   90.00
#
_symmetry.space_group_name_H-M   'P 1'
#
loop_
_entity.id
_entity.type
_entity.pdbx_description
1 polymer ?
#
loop_
_entity_poly.entity_id
_entity_poly.type
_entity_poly.pdbx_seq_one_letter_code
_entity_poly.pdbx_strand_id
1 'polypeptide(L)'
;MNKFILLLLLLPCVVIAQETKEEDVYTYKKGDPNGTGKWYMGREIAYVMGYQGMSWLDRPEREKEENTSKLLKNMNLKPGDTIADIGAGSGYHVFKMAPNLTRGLFMPFIFRTKC
;
A
#
# COMPACT_ATOMS: atom_id res chain seq x y z
N MET A 1 -38.39 49.55 -35.98
CA MET A 1 -37.42 48.56 -36.50
C MET A 1 -36.82 47.74 -35.35
N ASN A 2 -37.67 47.06 -34.56
CA ASN A 2 -37.29 46.36 -33.32
C ASN A 2 -37.32 44.82 -33.43
N LYS A 3 -37.47 44.26 -34.63
CA LYS A 3 -37.61 42.80 -34.81
C LYS A 3 -36.28 42.05 -35.00
N PHE A 4 -35.18 42.75 -35.24
CA PHE A 4 -33.87 42.11 -35.45
C PHE A 4 -33.12 41.78 -34.15
N ILE A 5 -33.45 42.45 -33.03
CA ILE A 5 -32.80 42.18 -31.73
C ILE A 5 -33.29 40.88 -31.10
N LEU A 6 -34.49 40.41 -31.46
CA LEU A 6 -35.07 39.19 -30.90
C LEU A 6 -34.50 37.89 -31.50
N LEU A 7 -33.78 37.96 -32.62
CA LEU A 7 -33.27 36.77 -33.33
C LEU A 7 -31.88 36.33 -32.84
N LEU A 8 -31.20 37.14 -32.03
CA LEU A 8 -29.88 36.80 -31.49
C LEU A 8 -29.94 35.98 -30.17
N LEU A 9 -31.15 35.74 -29.64
CA LEU A 9 -31.39 35.06 -28.36
C LEU A 9 -31.69 33.56 -28.50
N LEU A 10 -31.57 33.00 -29.72
CA LEU A 10 -31.86 31.59 -30.03
C LEU A 10 -30.61 30.81 -30.48
N LEU A 11 -29.40 31.26 -30.15
CA LEU A 11 -28.23 30.39 -30.31
C LEU A 11 -28.32 29.28 -29.25
N PRO A 12 -28.51 28.00 -29.63
CA PRO A 12 -28.44 26.92 -28.66
C PRO A 12 -27.00 26.86 -28.17
N CYS A 13 -26.84 27.03 -26.85
CA CYS A 13 -25.60 26.76 -26.15
C CYS A 13 -25.25 25.29 -26.42
N VAL A 14 -24.38 25.03 -27.40
CA VAL A 14 -23.81 23.71 -27.64
C VAL A 14 -22.91 23.45 -26.45
N VAL A 15 -23.45 22.73 -25.46
CA VAL A 15 -22.68 22.19 -24.35
C VAL A 15 -21.74 21.17 -24.96
N ILE A 16 -20.48 21.55 -25.17
CA ILE A 16 -19.40 20.62 -25.46
C ILE A 16 -19.15 19.87 -24.14
N ALA A 17 -19.71 18.65 -24.03
CA ALA A 17 -19.28 17.73 -23.00
C ALA A 17 -17.81 17.36 -23.28
N GLN A 18 -16.95 17.50 -22.27
CA GLN A 18 -15.61 16.91 -22.36
C GLN A 18 -15.76 15.39 -22.41
N GLU A 19 -15.24 14.75 -23.45
CA GLU A 19 -14.94 13.32 -23.38
C GLU A 19 -13.88 13.14 -22.30
N THR A 20 -14.26 12.50 -21.19
CA THR A 20 -13.28 11.97 -20.25
C THR A 20 -12.52 10.87 -20.98
N LYS A 21 -11.36 11.21 -21.55
CA LYS A 21 -10.34 10.22 -21.87
C LYS A 21 -9.95 9.59 -20.54
N GLU A 22 -10.48 8.42 -20.26
CA GLU A 22 -9.87 7.51 -19.29
C GLU A 22 -8.49 7.19 -19.86
N GLU A 23 -7.48 7.98 -19.50
CA GLU A 23 -6.11 7.51 -19.65
C GLU A 23 -5.97 6.33 -18.70
N ASP A 24 -5.86 5.14 -19.29
CA ASP A 24 -5.59 3.92 -18.56
C ASP A 24 -4.29 4.10 -17.76
N VAL A 25 -4.47 4.33 -16.46
CA VAL A 25 -3.40 4.47 -15.47
C VAL A 25 -2.51 3.23 -15.45
N TYR A 26 -3.06 2.08 -15.89
CA TYR A 26 -2.40 0.80 -15.95
C TYR A 26 -2.13 0.37 -17.39
N THR A 27 -0.96 -0.24 -17.60
CA THR A 27 -0.62 -0.91 -18.87
C THR A 27 -0.52 -2.41 -18.66
N TYR A 28 -0.71 -3.19 -19.72
CA TYR A 28 -0.60 -4.64 -19.64
C TYR A 28 0.46 -5.13 -20.62
N LYS A 29 1.48 -5.82 -20.10
CA LYS A 29 2.54 -6.43 -20.91
C LYS A 29 3.12 -7.65 -20.19
N LYS A 30 3.67 -8.57 -20.98
CA LYS A 30 4.33 -9.77 -20.44
C LYS A 30 5.57 -9.36 -19.65
N GLY A 31 5.59 -9.72 -18.37
CA GLY A 31 6.67 -9.44 -17.44
C GLY A 31 7.26 -10.73 -16.84
N ASP A 32 7.39 -10.75 -15.52
CA ASP A 32 7.86 -11.91 -14.77
C ASP A 32 6.93 -13.12 -14.99
N PRO A 33 7.46 -14.36 -15.06
CA PRO A 33 6.62 -15.57 -15.16
C PRO A 33 5.59 -15.71 -14.02
N ASN A 34 5.87 -15.15 -12.85
CA ASN A 34 4.99 -15.10 -11.68
C ASN A 34 4.39 -13.70 -11.47
N GLY A 35 4.44 -12.83 -12.47
CA GLY A 35 3.87 -11.49 -12.46
C GLY A 35 2.37 -11.46 -12.76
N THR A 36 1.72 -10.33 -12.48
CA THR A 36 0.28 -10.16 -12.76
C THR A 36 0.01 -9.72 -14.21
N GLY A 37 1.05 -9.36 -14.97
CA GLY A 37 0.92 -8.73 -16.28
C GLY A 37 0.35 -7.31 -16.24
N LYS A 38 -0.02 -6.79 -15.06
CA LYS A 38 -0.52 -5.43 -14.84
C LYS A 38 0.63 -4.52 -14.39
N TRP A 39 0.78 -3.38 -15.06
CA TRP A 39 1.90 -2.46 -14.86
C TRP A 39 1.40 -1.07 -14.49
N TYR A 40 2.09 -0.46 -13.54
CA TYR A 40 1.87 0.92 -13.12
C TYR A 40 3.21 1.65 -13.05
N MET A 41 3.30 2.83 -13.68
CA MET A 41 4.51 3.66 -13.71
C MET A 41 5.80 2.87 -14.05
N GLY A 42 5.70 1.98 -15.05
CA GLY A 42 6.86 1.21 -15.52
C GLY A 42 7.27 0.03 -14.63
N ARG A 43 6.51 -0.32 -13.59
CA ARG A 43 6.73 -1.52 -12.77
C ARG A 43 5.54 -2.47 -12.83
N GLU A 44 5.81 -3.77 -12.87
CA GLU A 44 4.79 -4.80 -12.76
C GLU A 44 4.27 -4.87 -11.31
N ILE A 45 2.96 -4.96 -11.17
CA ILE A 45 2.29 -5.09 -9.87
C ILE A 45 2.40 -6.54 -9.43
N ALA A 46 2.90 -6.78 -8.22
CA ALA A 46 2.97 -8.11 -7.62
C ALA A 46 1.59 -8.58 -7.13
N TYR A 47 1.40 -9.89 -7.02
CA TYR A 47 0.23 -10.44 -6.34
C TYR A 47 0.21 -10.00 -4.87
N VAL A 48 -0.99 -9.74 -4.35
CA VAL A 48 -1.18 -9.49 -2.92
C VAL A 48 -1.04 -10.83 -2.20
N MET A 49 -0.09 -10.94 -1.29
CA MET A 49 0.08 -12.13 -0.47
C MET A 49 -1.03 -12.21 0.59
N GLY A 50 -1.83 -13.28 0.54
CA GLY A 50 -2.78 -13.60 1.59
C GLY A 50 -2.11 -14.21 2.82
N TYR A 51 -2.92 -14.59 3.82
CA TYR A 51 -2.43 -15.24 5.05
C TYR A 51 -1.67 -16.55 4.78
N GLN A 52 -1.90 -17.20 3.64
CA GLN A 52 -1.18 -18.41 3.25
C GLN A 52 0.32 -18.18 3.07
N GLY A 53 0.73 -16.95 2.75
CA GLY A 53 2.14 -16.56 2.66
C GLY A 53 2.79 -16.20 4.00
N MET A 54 2.07 -16.30 5.13
CA MET A 54 2.55 -15.79 6.41
C MET A 54 3.86 -16.45 6.86
N SER A 55 4.06 -17.74 6.58
CA SER A 55 5.28 -18.48 6.93
C SER A 55 6.55 -17.88 6.31
N TRP A 56 6.43 -17.21 5.15
CA TRP A 56 7.56 -16.51 4.53
C TRP A 56 8.09 -15.35 5.38
N LEU A 57 7.24 -14.72 6.21
CA LEU A 57 7.62 -13.64 7.11
C LEU A 57 8.52 -14.14 8.26
N ASP A 58 8.42 -15.42 8.60
CA ASP A 58 9.18 -16.06 9.68
C ASP A 58 10.33 -16.95 9.17
N ARG A 59 10.70 -16.83 7.88
CA ARG A 59 11.75 -17.64 7.26
C ARG A 59 13.10 -17.46 7.99
N PRO A 60 13.88 -18.55 8.18
CA PRO A 60 15.11 -18.51 8.98
C PRO A 60 16.20 -17.62 8.36
N GLU A 61 16.21 -17.47 7.04
CA GLU A 61 17.19 -16.65 6.31
C GLU A 61 17.01 -15.14 6.57
N ARG A 62 15.83 -14.71 7.05
CA ARG A 62 15.47 -13.30 7.23
C ARG A 62 16.44 -12.55 8.14
N GLU A 63 16.92 -13.19 9.21
CA GLU A 63 17.92 -12.55 10.09
C GLU A 63 19.20 -12.22 9.32
N LYS A 64 19.65 -13.12 8.45
CA LYS A 64 20.88 -12.96 7.67
C LYS A 64 20.69 -11.92 6.56
N GLU A 65 19.54 -11.91 5.90
CA GLU A 65 19.23 -11.00 4.80
C GLU A 65 18.94 -9.57 5.26
N GLU A 66 18.19 -9.42 6.36
CA GLU A 66 17.64 -8.12 6.81
C GLU A 66 18.32 -7.60 8.08
N ASN A 67 19.18 -8.40 8.72
CA ASN A 67 19.96 -8.04 9.91
C ASN A 67 19.09 -7.53 11.08
N THR A 68 18.01 -8.27 11.37
CA THR A 68 16.94 -7.77 12.26
C THR A 68 17.41 -7.56 13.69
N SER A 69 18.43 -8.28 14.17
CA SER A 69 19.04 -8.02 15.48
C SER A 69 19.72 -6.65 15.54
N LYS A 70 20.38 -6.22 14.45
CA LYS A 70 21.00 -4.89 14.38
C LYS A 70 19.95 -3.79 14.35
N LEU A 71 18.85 -4.00 13.61
CA LEU A 71 17.70 -3.10 13.62
C LEU A 71 17.18 -2.89 15.05
N LEU A 72 16.90 -3.96 15.79
CA LEU A 72 16.36 -3.89 17.15
C LEU A 72 17.32 -3.19 18.13
N LYS A 73 18.62 -3.46 18.02
CA LYS A 73 19.65 -2.75 18.82
C LYS A 73 19.65 -1.25 18.54
N ASN A 74 19.52 -0.87 17.27
CA ASN A 74 19.52 0.54 16.86
C ASN A 74 18.24 1.28 17.29
N MET A 75 17.14 0.57 17.54
CA MET A 75 15.92 1.17 18.09
C MET A 75 16.07 1.62 19.54
N ASN A 76 17.11 1.16 20.26
CA ASN A 76 17.43 1.56 21.63
C ASN A 76 16.24 1.50 22.60
N LEU A 77 15.48 0.41 22.51
CA LEU A 77 14.27 0.18 23.28
C LEU A 77 14.57 0.12 24.78
N LYS A 78 13.74 0.79 25.59
CA LYS A 78 13.88 0.84 27.03
C LYS A 78 12.71 0.15 27.73
N PRO A 79 12.92 -0.46 28.90
CA PRO A 79 11.83 -0.97 29.71
C PRO A 79 10.82 0.15 30.02
N GLY A 80 9.55 -0.08 29.69
CA GLY A 80 8.46 0.90 29.88
C GLY A 80 8.04 1.66 28.63
N ASP A 81 8.77 1.52 27.50
CA ASP A 81 8.35 2.13 26.24
C ASP A 81 7.00 1.56 25.76
N THR A 82 6.17 2.43 25.19
CA THR A 82 4.92 2.05 24.51
C THR A 82 5.15 2.03 23.01
N ILE A 83 4.96 0.88 22.37
CA ILE A 83 5.31 0.67 20.96
C ILE A 83 4.09 0.16 20.19
N ALA A 84 3.88 0.73 19.01
CA ALA A 84 2.92 0.24 18.03
C ALA A 84 3.66 -0.34 16.82
N ASP A 85 3.41 -1.61 16.52
CA ASP A 85 3.93 -2.28 15.31
C ASP A 85 2.83 -2.30 14.24
N ILE A 86 2.95 -1.39 13.28
CA ILE A 86 1.97 -1.15 12.23
C ILE A 86 2.25 -2.11 11.07
N GLY A 87 1.35 -3.07 10.86
CA GLY A 87 1.57 -4.15 9.89
C GLY A 87 2.41 -5.30 10.47
N ALA A 88 2.19 -5.65 11.75
CA ALA A 88 2.97 -6.65 12.47
C ALA A 88 3.02 -8.04 11.81
N GLY A 89 2.10 -8.34 10.87
CA GLY A 89 2.08 -9.61 10.13
C GLY A 89 1.99 -10.81 11.07
N SER A 90 2.98 -11.71 11.00
CA SER A 90 3.12 -12.87 11.89
C SER A 90 3.48 -12.52 13.33
N GLY A 91 3.92 -11.29 13.59
CA GLY A 91 4.47 -10.86 14.87
C GLY A 91 5.98 -11.03 14.99
N TYR A 92 6.71 -11.28 13.89
CA TYR A 92 8.16 -11.53 13.90
C TYR A 92 8.95 -10.53 14.77
N HIS A 93 8.73 -9.23 14.56
CA HIS A 93 9.43 -8.19 15.32
C HIS A 93 8.86 -8.01 16.73
N VAL A 94 7.54 -8.15 16.89
CA VAL A 94 6.83 -8.13 18.19
C VAL A 94 7.49 -9.07 19.19
N PHE A 95 7.64 -10.35 18.82
CA PHE A 95 8.18 -11.37 19.72
C PHE A 95 9.66 -11.14 20.06
N LYS A 96 10.42 -10.54 19.14
CA LYS A 96 11.83 -10.19 19.40
C LYS A 96 11.99 -8.94 20.28
N MET A 97 11.03 -8.03 20.26
CA MET A 97 11.05 -6.82 21.10
C MET A 97 10.54 -7.07 22.52
N ALA A 98 9.55 -7.97 22.69
CA ALA A 98 8.87 -8.20 23.96
C ALA A 98 9.79 -8.42 25.17
N PRO A 99 10.91 -9.19 25.10
CA PRO A 99 11.79 -9.39 26.25
C PRO A 99 12.44 -8.10 26.78
N ASN A 100 12.68 -7.10 25.92
CA ASN A 100 13.35 -5.86 26.29
C ASN A 100 12.41 -4.84 26.97
N LEU A 101 11.11 -5.12 27.02
CA LEU A 101 10.06 -4.17 27.40
C LEU A 101 9.30 -4.62 28.67
N THR A 102 10.01 -5.09 29.69
CA THR A 102 9.47 -5.77 30.90
C THR A 102 8.35 -5.02 31.67
N ARG A 103 8.04 -3.76 31.33
CA ARG A 103 6.95 -2.92 31.87
C ARG A 103 6.25 -2.04 30.81
N GLY A 104 6.48 -2.29 29.52
CA GLY A 104 5.91 -1.51 28.40
C GLY A 104 4.60 -2.10 27.88
N LEU A 105 3.83 -1.30 27.13
CA LEU A 105 2.62 -1.74 26.44
C LEU A 105 2.92 -1.98 24.96
N PHE A 106 2.55 -3.16 24.45
CA PHE A 106 2.71 -3.52 23.06
C PHE A 106 1.36 -3.52 22.32
N MET A 107 1.26 -2.80 21.21
CA MET A 107 0.08 -2.82 20.35
C MET A 107 0.46 -3.32 18.94
N PRO A 108 0.28 -4.63 18.65
CA PRO A 108 0.42 -5.14 17.29
C PRO A 108 -0.80 -4.73 16.48
N PHE A 109 -0.61 -3.94 15.43
CA PHE A 109 -1.68 -3.64 14.48
C PHE A 109 -1.53 -4.53 13.25
N ILE A 110 -2.39 -5.53 13.14
CA ILE A 110 -2.44 -6.42 11.97
C ILE A 110 -3.40 -5.80 10.96
N PHE A 111 -2.88 -5.34 9.83
CA PHE A 111 -3.72 -5.04 8.67
C PHE A 111 -4.23 -6.35 8.10
N ARG A 112 -5.43 -6.74 8.52
CA ARG A 112 -6.15 -7.82 7.86
C ARG A 112 -6.78 -7.23 6.61
N THR A 113 -6.22 -7.54 5.44
CA THR A 113 -6.95 -7.40 4.19
C THR A 113 -8.17 -8.30 4.31
N LYS A 114 -9.37 -7.71 4.42
CA LYS A 114 -10.60 -8.46 4.19
C LYS A 114 -10.55 -8.87 2.72
N CYS A 115 -10.28 -10.16 2.47
CA CYS A 115 -10.75 -10.79 1.24
C CYS A 115 -12.29 -10.80 1.26
#